data_AF-A0A964JP48-F1
#
_entry.id   AF-A0A964JP48-F1
#
_cell.length_a   1.000
_cell.length_b   1.000
_cell.length_c   1.000
_cell.angle_alpha   90.00
_cell.angle_beta   90.00
_cell.angle_gamma   90.00
#
_symmetry.space_group_name_H-M   'P 1'
#
loop_
_entity.id
_entity.type
_entity.pdbx_description
1 polymer ?
#
loop_
_entity_poly.entity_id
_entity_poly.type
_entity_poly.pdbx_seq_one_letter_code
_entity_poly.pdbx_strand_id
1 'polypeptide(L)'
;MTRNHVKTFLAESDVVDLLDRIMGGETVFGALQTFSGAAMGLHQANARLWILEEHVRDRALPDAEVVALKREIDLRNLERHQAVKVLDEFMDATCGPGLSDDDSRVVLNSESFGQLADRLSILTLKLAAHRLASSPALLVQLEVRRRRLETCLRREWAAMLSGTAVRQTFEEAKTYIA
;
A
#
# COMPACT_ATOMS: atom_id res chain seq x y z
N MET A 1 3.29 -16.78 -30.96
CA MET A 1 4.34 -15.94 -30.35
C MET A 1 3.69 -15.04 -29.32
N THR A 2 3.59 -15.51 -28.08
CA THR A 2 2.99 -14.82 -26.94
C THR A 2 3.93 -13.70 -26.48
N ARG A 3 3.50 -12.44 -26.63
CA ARG A 3 4.17 -11.28 -26.04
C ARG A 3 3.98 -11.33 -24.52
N ASN A 4 4.84 -12.08 -23.84
CA ASN A 4 5.10 -11.92 -22.41
C ASN A 4 5.84 -10.61 -22.20
N HIS A 5 5.13 -9.49 -22.30
CA HIS A 5 5.57 -8.24 -21.72
C HIS A 5 5.31 -8.32 -20.23
N VAL A 6 6.20 -9.03 -19.52
CA VAL A 6 6.37 -8.82 -18.08
C VAL A 6 6.77 -7.35 -17.97
N LYS A 7 5.78 -6.49 -17.70
CA LYS A 7 5.99 -5.09 -17.36
C LYS A 7 6.94 -5.14 -16.17
N THR A 8 8.20 -4.77 -16.38
CA THR A 8 9.17 -4.69 -15.30
C THR A 8 8.67 -3.59 -14.36
N PHE A 9 7.95 -3.98 -13.32
CA PHE A 9 7.53 -3.10 -12.26
C PHE A 9 8.79 -2.52 -11.60
N LEU A 10 8.66 -1.35 -10.95
CA LEU A 10 9.75 -0.85 -10.10
C LEU A 10 10.17 -1.98 -9.15
N ALA A 11 11.47 -2.06 -8.86
CA ALA A 11 11.97 -3.17 -8.08
C ALA A 11 11.23 -3.18 -6.75
N GLU A 12 10.85 -4.37 -6.30
CA GLU A 12 10.15 -4.61 -5.05
C GLU A 12 10.78 -3.87 -3.84
N SER A 13 12.10 -3.64 -3.89
CA SER A 13 12.87 -2.84 -2.94
C SER A 13 12.53 -1.35 -2.91
N ASP A 14 12.09 -0.74 -4.02
CA ASP A 14 11.96 0.72 -4.15
C ASP A 14 10.88 1.31 -3.21
N VAL A 15 9.78 0.57 -2.99
CA VAL A 15 8.69 0.99 -2.08
C VAL A 15 9.11 0.80 -0.63
N VAL A 16 9.79 -0.30 -0.33
CA VAL A 16 10.32 -0.57 1.02
C VAL A 16 11.36 0.49 1.39
N ASP A 17 12.35 0.73 0.52
CA ASP A 17 13.37 1.75 0.73
C ASP A 17 12.78 3.17 0.84
N LEU A 18 11.69 3.44 0.13
CA LEU A 18 10.97 4.71 0.25
C LEU A 18 10.29 4.84 1.61
N LEU A 19 9.58 3.81 2.06
CA LEU A 19 8.91 3.80 3.36
C LEU A 19 9.91 3.82 4.52
N ASP A 20 11.00 3.07 4.44
CA ASP A 20 12.08 3.10 5.43
C ASP A 20 12.72 4.50 5.54
N ARG A 21 12.94 5.17 4.39
CA ARG A 21 13.39 6.57 4.36
C ARG A 21 12.35 7.56 4.87
N ILE A 22 11.07 7.23 4.82
CA ILE A 22 10.01 8.04 5.42
C ILE A 22 10.07 7.92 6.94
N MET A 23 10.35 6.73 7.45
CA MET A 23 10.39 6.45 8.89
C MET A 23 11.69 6.87 9.59
N GLY A 24 12.77 7.14 8.84
CA GLY A 24 13.98 7.75 9.39
C GLY A 24 14.93 6.81 10.14
N GLY A 25 14.74 5.49 10.04
CA GLY A 25 15.71 4.49 10.53
C GLY A 25 15.79 4.28 12.05
N GLU A 26 14.98 4.98 12.85
CA GLU A 26 14.99 4.89 14.32
C GLU A 26 14.04 3.82 14.87
N THR A 27 14.18 2.56 14.42
CA THR A 27 13.31 1.46 14.88
C THR A 27 14.12 0.23 15.31
N VAL A 28 13.57 -0.51 16.28
CA VAL A 28 14.18 -1.76 16.78
C VAL A 28 14.26 -2.78 15.64
N PHE A 29 15.42 -3.41 15.48
CA PHE A 29 15.75 -4.29 14.34
C PHE A 29 14.66 -5.32 13.98
N GLY A 30 14.04 -5.96 14.98
CA GLY A 30 12.97 -6.95 14.75
C GLY A 30 11.66 -6.34 14.25
N ALA A 31 11.27 -5.17 14.75
CA ALA A 31 10.07 -4.47 14.30
C ALA A 31 10.23 -3.97 12.86
N LEU A 32 11.44 -3.49 12.51
CA LEU A 32 11.77 -3.07 11.15
C LEU A 32 11.66 -4.22 10.14
N GLN A 33 12.07 -5.45 10.49
CA GLN A 33 11.90 -6.61 9.62
C GLN A 33 10.44 -6.93 9.33
N THR A 34 9.58 -6.90 10.36
CA THR A 34 8.13 -7.10 10.18
C THR A 34 7.53 -6.01 9.29
N PHE A 35 7.92 -4.75 9.51
CA PHE A 35 7.49 -3.63 8.68
C PHE A 35 7.90 -3.80 7.22
N SER A 36 9.20 -4.01 6.95
CA SER A 36 9.71 -4.17 5.60
C SER A 36 9.08 -5.37 4.90
N GLY A 37 8.85 -6.47 5.63
CA GLY A 37 8.13 -7.64 5.14
C GLY A 37 6.68 -7.34 4.76
N ALA A 38 5.96 -6.58 5.59
CA ALA A 38 4.58 -6.16 5.30
C ALA A 38 4.51 -5.19 4.11
N ALA A 39 5.41 -4.20 4.05
CA ALA A 39 5.52 -3.28 2.92
C ALA A 39 5.82 -4.01 1.60
N MET A 40 6.71 -5.01 1.67
CA MET A 40 7.03 -5.89 0.55
C MET A 40 5.82 -6.72 0.11
N GLY A 41 5.18 -7.41 1.04
CA GLY A 41 3.99 -8.22 0.79
C GLY A 41 2.84 -7.39 0.21
N LEU A 42 2.65 -6.17 0.70
CA LEU A 42 1.69 -5.20 0.18
C LEU A 42 1.96 -4.86 -1.29
N HIS A 43 3.22 -4.59 -1.65
CA HIS A 43 3.59 -4.26 -3.01
C HIS A 43 3.42 -5.46 -3.96
N GLN A 44 3.84 -6.65 -3.53
CA GLN A 44 3.68 -7.89 -4.28
C GLN A 44 2.21 -8.24 -4.51
N ALA A 45 1.36 -8.14 -3.48
CA ALA A 45 -0.07 -8.38 -3.58
C ALA A 45 -0.71 -7.41 -4.59
N ASN A 46 -0.36 -6.11 -4.53
CA ASN A 46 -0.82 -5.11 -5.48
C ASN A 46 -0.37 -5.39 -6.93
N ALA A 47 0.89 -5.80 -7.13
CA ALA A 47 1.40 -6.16 -8.45
C ALA A 47 0.66 -7.38 -9.04
N ARG A 48 0.42 -8.41 -8.21
CA ARG A 48 -0.34 -9.60 -8.60
C ARG A 48 -1.79 -9.26 -8.92
N LEU A 49 -2.46 -8.49 -8.06
CA LEU A 49 -3.83 -7.99 -8.28
C LEU A 49 -3.95 -7.27 -9.61
N TRP A 50 -3.00 -6.38 -9.93
CA TRP A 50 -3.00 -5.67 -11.21
C TRP A 50 -3.06 -6.63 -12.40
N ILE A 51 -2.19 -7.63 -12.43
CA ILE A 51 -2.09 -8.60 -13.53
C ILE A 51 -3.38 -9.43 -13.62
N LEU A 52 -3.88 -9.92 -12.49
CA LEU A 52 -5.10 -10.72 -12.44
C LEU A 52 -6.33 -9.92 -12.88
N GLU A 53 -6.44 -8.65 -12.46
CA GLU A 53 -7.50 -7.75 -12.90
C GLU A 53 -7.41 -7.40 -14.38
N GLU A 54 -6.19 -7.26 -14.94
CA GLU A 54 -6.00 -7.09 -16.38
C GLU A 54 -6.48 -8.34 -17.13
N HIS A 55 -6.14 -9.54 -16.63
CA HIS A 55 -6.54 -10.79 -17.25
C HIS A 55 -8.06 -11.00 -17.21
N VAL A 56 -8.70 -10.87 -16.04
CA VAL A 56 -10.13 -11.13 -15.87
C VAL A 56 -11.04 -10.16 -16.65
N ARG A 57 -10.49 -9.05 -17.17
CA ARG A 57 -11.21 -8.09 -18.02
C ARG A 57 -11.33 -8.56 -19.48
N ASP A 58 -10.64 -9.62 -19.88
CA ASP A 58 -10.78 -10.20 -21.22
C ASP A 58 -12.16 -10.84 -21.38
N ARG A 59 -12.94 -10.35 -22.34
CA ARG A 59 -14.31 -10.80 -22.63
C ARG A 59 -14.36 -12.15 -23.32
N ALA A 60 -13.23 -12.64 -23.83
CA ALA A 60 -13.14 -13.95 -24.46
C ALA A 60 -12.85 -15.08 -23.45
N LEU A 61 -12.63 -14.75 -22.17
CA LEU A 61 -12.34 -15.75 -21.15
C LEU A 61 -13.55 -16.68 -20.90
N PRO A 62 -13.34 -18.00 -20.80
CA PRO A 62 -14.36 -18.93 -20.35
C PRO A 62 -14.79 -18.65 -18.91
N ASP A 63 -16.07 -18.84 -18.60
CA ASP A 63 -16.63 -18.60 -17.26
C ASP A 63 -15.87 -19.32 -16.13
N ALA A 64 -15.43 -20.56 -16.39
CA ALA A 64 -14.65 -21.33 -15.41
C ALA A 64 -13.32 -20.67 -15.06
N GLU A 65 -12.66 -20.04 -16.04
CA GLU A 65 -11.42 -19.30 -15.83
C GLU A 65 -11.68 -17.98 -15.09
N VAL A 66 -12.79 -17.30 -15.40
CA VAL A 66 -13.22 -16.09 -14.67
C VAL A 66 -13.43 -16.41 -13.18
N VAL A 67 -14.09 -17.53 -12.86
CA VAL A 67 -14.30 -17.97 -11.46
C VAL A 67 -12.97 -18.24 -10.76
N ALA A 68 -12.03 -18.92 -11.42
CA ALA A 68 -10.71 -19.18 -10.85
C ALA A 68 -9.93 -17.89 -10.59
N LEU A 69 -9.92 -16.96 -11.56
CA LEU A 69 -9.28 -15.65 -11.42
C LEU A 69 -9.93 -14.82 -10.31
N LYS A 70 -11.26 -14.86 -10.17
CA LYS A 70 -11.96 -14.14 -9.09
C LYS A 70 -11.56 -14.64 -7.71
N ARG A 71 -11.48 -15.96 -7.51
CA ARG A 71 -10.98 -16.54 -6.24
C ARG A 71 -9.56 -16.11 -5.94
N GLU A 72 -8.70 -16.08 -6.96
CA GLU A 72 -7.32 -15.63 -6.81
C GLU A 72 -7.23 -14.13 -6.48
N ILE A 73 -8.05 -13.30 -7.12
CA ILE A 73 -8.18 -11.86 -6.83
C ILE A 73 -8.64 -11.65 -5.38
N ASP A 74 -9.63 -12.40 -4.92
CA ASP A 74 -10.14 -12.28 -3.55
C ASP A 74 -9.04 -12.64 -2.52
N LEU A 75 -8.27 -13.70 -2.79
CA LEU A 75 -7.14 -14.09 -1.95
C LEU A 75 -6.04 -13.02 -1.92
N ARG A 76 -5.65 -12.46 -3.07
CA ARG A 76 -4.65 -11.38 -3.12
C ARG A 76 -5.15 -10.09 -2.45
N ASN A 77 -6.45 -9.81 -2.53
CA ASN A 77 -7.04 -8.68 -1.80
C ASN A 77 -6.96 -8.90 -0.29
N LEU A 78 -7.22 -10.12 0.18
CA LEU A 78 -7.07 -10.45 1.60
C LEU A 78 -5.62 -10.25 2.07
N GLU A 79 -4.64 -10.74 1.32
CA GLU A 79 -3.20 -10.52 1.62
C GLU A 79 -2.84 -9.03 1.67
N ARG A 80 -3.36 -8.24 0.72
CA ARG A 80 -3.18 -6.78 0.68
C ARG A 80 -3.74 -6.12 1.95
N HIS A 81 -4.95 -6.47 2.36
CA HIS A 81 -5.58 -5.93 3.56
C HIS A 81 -4.85 -6.35 4.84
N GLN A 82 -4.37 -7.60 4.92
CA GLN A 82 -3.54 -8.07 6.03
C GLN A 82 -2.23 -7.28 6.13
N ALA A 83 -1.56 -7.02 5.01
CA ALA A 83 -0.34 -6.23 5.00
C ALA A 83 -0.59 -4.77 5.44
N VAL A 84 -1.69 -4.16 4.99
CA VAL A 84 -2.13 -2.83 5.48
C VAL A 84 -2.29 -2.83 7.00
N LYS A 85 -2.98 -3.84 7.55
CA LYS A 85 -3.19 -3.98 8.98
C LYS A 85 -1.87 -4.09 9.75
N VAL A 86 -0.92 -4.91 9.28
CA VAL A 86 0.40 -5.05 9.93
C VAL A 86 1.18 -3.73 9.93
N LEU A 87 1.08 -2.94 8.86
CA LEU A 87 1.72 -1.61 8.82
C LEU A 87 1.09 -0.65 9.83
N ASP A 88 -0.23 -0.67 10.00
CA ASP A 88 -0.91 0.14 11.01
C ASP A 88 -0.61 -0.33 12.43
N GLU A 89 -0.57 -1.64 12.69
CA GLU A 89 -0.17 -2.19 14.00
C GLU A 89 1.28 -1.81 14.35
N PHE A 90 2.18 -1.78 13.37
CA PHE A 90 3.54 -1.31 13.56
C PHE A 90 3.58 0.18 13.94
N MET A 91 2.77 1.01 13.30
CA MET A 91 2.64 2.43 13.64
C MET A 91 2.20 2.61 15.08
N ASP A 92 1.15 1.92 15.49
CA ASP A 92 0.59 1.99 16.85
C ASP A 92 1.59 1.48 17.89
N ALA A 93 2.33 0.40 17.58
CA ALA A 93 3.36 -0.12 18.47
C ALA A 93 4.56 0.85 18.62
N THR A 94 4.86 1.63 17.58
CA THR A 94 6.02 2.55 17.59
C THR A 94 5.68 3.90 18.20
N CYS A 95 4.49 4.45 17.91
CA CYS A 95 4.10 5.80 18.32
C CYS A 95 3.16 5.82 19.53
N GLY A 96 2.70 4.64 19.98
CA GLY A 96 1.64 4.50 20.97
C GLY A 96 0.26 4.36 20.30
N PRO A 97 -0.72 3.74 20.99
CA PRO A 97 -2.04 3.52 20.44
C PRO A 97 -2.71 4.86 20.11
N GLY A 98 -3.28 4.96 18.91
CA GLY A 98 -3.85 6.20 18.38
C GLY A 98 -5.10 6.76 19.10
N LEU A 99 -5.54 6.14 20.19
CA LEU A 99 -6.69 6.60 20.95
C LEU A 99 -6.26 7.70 21.95
N SER A 100 -6.73 8.92 21.72
CA SER A 100 -6.68 10.02 22.69
C SER A 100 -8.10 10.38 23.07
N ASP A 101 -8.35 10.54 24.38
CA ASP A 101 -9.60 11.11 24.89
C ASP A 101 -9.69 12.63 24.63
N ASP A 102 -8.59 13.25 24.16
CA ASP A 102 -8.51 14.64 23.77
C ASP A 102 -8.59 14.79 22.24
N ASP A 103 -9.78 15.17 21.76
CA ASP A 103 -10.10 15.42 20.35
C ASP A 103 -9.20 16.48 19.69
N SER A 104 -8.59 17.39 20.46
CA SER A 104 -7.75 18.46 19.90
C SER A 104 -6.44 17.95 19.29
N ARG A 105 -6.02 16.73 19.67
CA ARG A 105 -4.82 16.04 19.17
C ARG A 105 -5.14 14.98 18.12
N VAL A 106 -6.42 14.67 17.90
CA VAL A 106 -6.84 13.62 16.96
C VAL A 106 -6.76 14.16 15.54
N VAL A 107 -5.92 13.53 14.71
CA VAL A 107 -5.93 13.77 13.27
C VAL A 107 -7.02 12.91 12.64
N LEU A 108 -8.10 13.55 12.23
CA LEU A 108 -9.23 12.93 11.53
C LEU A 108 -8.90 12.74 10.04
N ASN A 109 -8.08 11.73 9.74
CA ASN A 109 -7.91 11.24 8.38
C ASN A 109 -8.90 10.10 8.13
N SER A 110 -9.54 10.09 6.96
CA SER A 110 -10.33 8.94 6.53
C SER A 110 -9.47 7.76 6.08
N GLU A 111 -8.15 7.94 6.00
CA GLU A 111 -7.20 6.91 5.58
C GLU A 111 -6.13 6.69 6.66
N SER A 112 -5.79 5.43 6.92
CA SER A 112 -4.69 5.02 7.80
C SER A 112 -3.34 5.10 7.10
N PHE A 113 -2.24 4.96 7.84
CA PHE A 113 -0.90 4.92 7.27
C PHE A 113 -0.71 3.73 6.34
N GLY A 114 -1.21 2.54 6.72
CA GLY A 114 -1.20 1.38 5.86
C GLY A 114 -1.95 1.63 4.55
N GLN A 115 -3.10 2.32 4.59
CA GLN A 115 -3.85 2.70 3.38
C GLN A 115 -3.12 3.74 2.51
N LEU A 116 -2.44 4.71 3.11
CA LEU A 116 -1.60 5.65 2.38
C LEU A 116 -0.39 4.94 1.74
N ALA A 117 0.21 3.96 2.43
CA ALA A 117 1.27 3.11 1.89
C ALA A 117 0.77 2.24 0.73
N ASP A 118 -0.44 1.68 0.82
CA ASP A 118 -1.09 0.93 -0.27
C ASP A 118 -1.26 1.79 -1.53
N ARG A 119 -1.76 3.02 -1.37
CA ARG A 119 -1.88 3.97 -2.48
C ARG A 119 -0.52 4.33 -3.08
N LEU A 120 0.51 4.48 -2.25
CA LEU A 120 1.86 4.80 -2.70
C LEU A 120 2.44 3.65 -3.53
N SER A 121 2.24 2.41 -3.09
CA SER A 121 2.56 1.20 -3.83
C SER A 121 1.85 1.18 -5.20
N ILE A 122 0.54 1.40 -5.25
CA ILE A 122 -0.23 1.42 -6.50
C ILE A 122 0.25 2.54 -7.45
N LEU A 123 0.53 3.74 -6.94
CA LEU A 123 1.07 4.84 -7.74
C LEU A 123 2.45 4.52 -8.31
N THR A 124 3.27 3.81 -7.55
CA THR A 124 4.59 3.33 -7.96
C THR A 124 4.47 2.33 -9.12
N LEU A 125 3.56 1.36 -9.02
CA LEU A 125 3.24 0.43 -10.11
C LEU A 125 2.74 1.16 -11.37
N LYS A 126 1.84 2.15 -11.20
CA LYS A 126 1.33 3.00 -12.30
C LYS A 126 2.47 3.72 -13.01
N LEU A 127 3.37 4.36 -12.26
CA LEU A 127 4.50 5.08 -12.83
C LEU A 127 5.41 4.13 -13.64
N ALA A 128 5.73 2.95 -13.10
CA ALA A 128 6.53 1.95 -13.80
C ALA A 128 5.89 1.56 -15.14
N ALA A 129 4.61 1.17 -15.11
CA ALA A 129 3.88 0.76 -16.31
C ALA A 129 3.79 1.86 -17.37
N HIS A 130 3.51 3.10 -16.95
CA HIS A 130 3.38 4.23 -17.89
C HIS A 130 4.71 4.76 -18.42
N ARG A 131 5.83 4.53 -17.71
CA ARG A 131 7.18 4.84 -18.23
C ARG A 131 7.49 3.96 -19.44
N LEU A 132 7.11 2.69 -19.37
CA LEU A 132 7.25 1.74 -20.49
C LEU A 132 6.32 2.09 -21.66
N ALA A 133 5.14 2.63 -21.38
CA ALA A 133 4.14 3.00 -22.38
C ALA A 133 4.27 4.43 -22.96
N SER A 134 5.32 5.18 -22.60
CA SER A 134 5.63 6.52 -23.13
C SER A 134 4.45 7.51 -23.14
N SER A 135 3.84 7.77 -21.97
CA SER A 135 2.73 8.72 -21.81
C SER A 135 3.12 9.96 -20.96
N PRO A 136 3.76 11.00 -21.53
CA PRO A 136 4.45 12.05 -20.76
C PRO A 136 3.53 12.87 -19.82
N ALA A 137 2.36 13.30 -20.30
CA ALA A 137 1.44 14.12 -19.50
C ALA A 137 0.89 13.35 -18.27
N LEU A 138 0.62 12.07 -18.43
CA LEU A 138 0.14 11.22 -17.33
C LEU A 138 1.25 10.92 -16.32
N LEU A 139 2.49 10.73 -16.78
CA LEU A 139 3.64 10.54 -15.91
C LEU A 139 3.87 11.73 -14.97
N VAL A 140 3.74 12.96 -15.49
CA VAL A 140 3.82 14.18 -14.65
C VAL A 140 2.75 14.17 -13.56
N GLN A 141 1.50 13.85 -13.91
CA GLN A 141 0.41 13.80 -12.92
C GLN A 141 0.62 12.72 -11.86
N LEU A 142 1.06 11.53 -12.27
CA LEU A 142 1.33 10.43 -11.34
C LEU A 142 2.49 10.75 -10.40
N GLU A 143 3.53 11.42 -10.89
CA GLU A 143 4.67 11.82 -10.08
C GLU A 143 4.27 12.90 -9.05
N VAL A 144 3.45 13.88 -9.45
CA VAL A 144 2.90 14.87 -8.52
C VAL A 144 2.06 14.19 -7.43
N ARG A 145 1.20 13.23 -7.79
CA ARG A 145 0.40 12.48 -6.81
C ARG A 145 1.28 11.66 -5.87
N ARG A 146 2.29 10.96 -6.39
CA ARG A 146 3.26 10.17 -5.60
C ARG A 146 3.95 11.05 -4.56
N ARG A 147 4.51 12.20 -4.98
CA ARG A 147 5.20 13.14 -4.07
C ARG A 147 4.28 13.74 -3.00
N ARG A 148 3.03 14.07 -3.36
CA ARG A 148 2.04 14.55 -2.38
C ARG A 148 1.78 13.48 -1.31
N LEU A 149 1.59 12.24 -1.74
CA LEU A 149 1.31 11.13 -0.83
C LEU A 149 2.51 10.82 0.09
N GLU A 150 3.73 10.85 -0.44
CA GLU A 150 4.96 10.77 0.38
C GLU A 150 5.04 11.89 1.41
N THR A 151 4.67 13.11 1.03
CA THR A 151 4.64 14.25 1.96
C THR A 151 3.62 14.03 3.07
N CYS A 152 2.43 13.51 2.75
CA CYS A 152 1.42 13.15 3.75
C CYS A 152 1.95 12.09 4.72
N LEU A 153 2.51 10.99 4.21
CA LEU A 153 3.10 9.91 5.02
C LEU A 153 4.21 10.43 5.94
N ARG A 154 5.12 11.27 5.44
CA ARG A 154 6.19 11.88 6.27
C ARG A 154 5.65 12.76 7.38
N ARG A 155 4.66 13.58 7.08
CA ARG A 155 4.05 14.48 8.07
C ARG A 155 3.31 13.71 9.13
N GLU A 156 2.56 12.70 8.72
CA GLU A 156 1.85 11.83 9.65
C GLU A 156 2.80 11.06 10.55
N TRP A 157 3.83 10.44 9.99
CA TRP A 157 4.88 9.76 10.76
C TRP A 157 5.52 10.70 11.80
N ALA A 158 5.95 11.89 11.39
CA ALA A 158 6.57 12.86 12.28
C ALA A 158 5.62 13.37 13.37
N ALA A 159 4.36 13.60 13.04
CA ALA A 159 3.36 14.07 13.98
C ALA A 159 3.04 13.00 15.04
N MET A 160 2.94 11.74 14.63
CA MET A 160 2.73 10.59 15.51
C MET A 160 3.95 10.35 16.41
N LEU A 161 5.16 10.33 15.87
CA LEU A 161 6.39 10.16 16.67
C LEU A 161 6.58 11.27 17.72
N SER A 162 6.24 12.51 17.37
CA SER A 162 6.34 13.65 18.29
C SER A 162 5.18 13.72 19.30
N GLY A 163 4.19 12.83 19.18
CA GLY A 163 2.96 12.86 19.99
C GLY A 163 2.09 14.10 19.77
N THR A 164 2.40 14.92 18.75
CA THR A 164 1.59 16.11 18.40
C THR A 164 0.28 15.72 17.72
N ALA A 165 0.21 14.49 17.21
CA ALA A 165 -1.00 13.87 16.68
C ALA A 165 -1.19 12.48 17.28
N VAL A 166 -2.46 12.08 17.41
CA VAL A 166 -2.86 10.69 17.52
C VAL A 166 -3.83 10.34 16.40
N ARG A 167 -3.99 9.05 16.09
CA ARG A 167 -4.87 8.60 15.00
C ARG A 167 -6.09 7.85 15.53
N GLN A 168 -7.27 8.31 15.15
CA GLN A 168 -8.45 7.49 15.30
C GLN A 168 -8.42 6.34 14.28
N THR A 169 -8.28 5.10 14.77
CA THR A 169 -8.42 3.91 13.93
C THR A 169 -9.89 3.52 13.87
N PHE A 170 -10.40 3.35 12.65
CA PHE A 170 -11.72 2.79 12.41
C PHE A 170 -11.54 1.33 12.07
N GLU A 171 -11.95 0.43 12.96
CA GLU A 171 -11.86 -1.00 12.72
C GLU A 171 -12.70 -1.39 11.50
N GLU A 172 -12.13 -2.25 10.65
CA GLU A 172 -12.84 -2.75 9.48
C GLU A 172 -13.96 -3.68 9.95
N ALA A 173 -15.22 -3.23 9.82
CA ALA A 173 -16.40 -3.96 10.27
C ALA A 173 -16.71 -5.24 9.47
N LYS A 174 -15.88 -5.59 8.47
CA LYS A 174 -16.04 -6.80 7.67
C LYS A 174 -15.40 -7.98 8.37
N THR A 175 -16.23 -8.88 8.89
CA THR A 175 -15.80 -10.20 9.34
C THR A 175 -15.79 -11.15 8.14
N TYR A 176 -14.61 -11.65 7.77
CA TYR A 176 -14.51 -12.76 6.83
C TYR A 176 -14.83 -14.05 7.61
N ILE A 177 -16.04 -14.58 7.44
CA ILE A 177 -16.42 -15.88 8.00
C ILE A 177 -15.70 -16.95 7.16
N ALA A 178 -14.87 -17.74 7.84
CA ALA A 178 -14.19 -18.90 7.26
C ALA A 178 -15.16 -20.07 7.03
#